data_AF-A0A944N6G3-F1
#
_entry.id   AF-A0A944N6G3-F1
#
_cell.length_a   1.000
_cell.length_b   1.000
_cell.length_c   1.000
_cell.angle_alpha   90.00
_cell.angle_beta   90.00
_cell.angle_gamma   90.00
#
_symmetry.space_group_name_H-M   'P 1'
#
loop_
_entity.id
_entity.type
_entity.pdbx_description
1 polymer ?
#
loop_
_entity_poly.entity_id
_entity_poly.type
_entity_poly.pdbx_seq_one_letter_code
_entity_poly.pdbx_strand_id
1 'polypeptide(L)'
;MTITLMQGFAEISYSKIKRGLRISITGYGASAIAERSYAQQYSEGKVKRIKYSKTIISHRADSAAGSSGSAIISRSSNKIIGIHTRSGCGDLYRANRGTLIYRNTNLIEAIKACTDGDL
;
A
#
# COMPACT_ATOMS: atom_id res chain seq x y z
N MET A 1 -9.49 -21.67 18.04
CA MET A 1 -8.54 -20.60 17.66
C MET A 1 -8.23 -20.78 16.19
N THR A 2 -8.76 -19.92 15.33
CA THR A 2 -8.58 -20.03 13.88
C THR A 2 -7.42 -19.12 13.48
N ILE A 3 -6.32 -19.71 13.03
CA ILE A 3 -5.20 -18.96 12.45
C ILE A 3 -5.49 -18.84 10.95
N THR A 4 -5.90 -17.66 10.49
CA THR A 4 -6.02 -17.35 9.05
C THR A 4 -4.68 -16.83 8.55
N LEU A 5 -3.97 -17.64 7.76
CA LEU A 5 -2.82 -17.17 6.97
C LEU A 5 -3.37 -16.27 5.85
N MET A 6 -3.10 -14.96 5.92
CA MET A 6 -3.96 -13.95 5.26
C MET A 6 -3.39 -13.33 3.98
N GLN A 7 -2.25 -13.77 3.46
CA GLN A 7 -1.70 -13.21 2.22
C GLN A 7 -1.11 -14.32 1.34
N GLY A 8 -1.87 -14.68 0.29
CA GLY A 8 -1.37 -15.40 -0.89
C GLY A 8 -0.97 -14.41 -1.98
N PHE A 9 -1.16 -14.78 -3.25
CA PHE A 9 -0.92 -13.92 -4.41
C PHE A 9 -2.04 -12.86 -4.55
N ALA A 10 -1.66 -11.61 -4.84
CA ALA A 10 -2.60 -10.54 -5.18
C ALA A 10 -2.19 -9.91 -6.52
N GLU A 11 -3.13 -9.86 -7.46
CA GLU A 11 -2.91 -9.26 -8.76
C GLU A 11 -2.62 -7.76 -8.67
N ILE A 12 -1.81 -7.27 -9.61
CA ILE A 12 -1.50 -5.85 -9.75
C ILE A 12 -2.52 -5.18 -10.66
N SER A 13 -3.00 -4.01 -10.26
CA SER A 13 -3.88 -3.17 -11.06
C SER A 13 -3.09 -2.06 -11.75
N TYR A 14 -3.17 -2.06 -13.08
CA TYR A 14 -2.66 -1.00 -13.95
C TYR A 14 -3.76 -0.01 -14.36
N SER A 15 -4.91 -0.03 -13.68
CA SER A 15 -6.06 0.82 -14.01
C SER A 15 -6.07 2.11 -13.19
N LYS A 16 -6.73 3.13 -13.73
CA LYS A 16 -6.94 4.41 -13.04
C LYS A 16 -7.82 4.21 -11.80
N ILE A 17 -7.42 4.78 -10.68
CA ILE A 17 -8.20 4.78 -9.41
C ILE A 17 -8.87 6.15 -9.17
N LYS A 18 -9.69 6.28 -8.12
CA LYS A 18 -10.36 7.55 -7.77
C LYS A 18 -10.17 7.89 -6.29
N ARG A 19 -10.28 9.18 -5.97
CA ARG A 19 -10.35 9.65 -4.58
C ARG A 19 -11.53 8.99 -3.87
N GLY A 20 -11.37 8.68 -2.59
CA GLY A 20 -12.40 8.04 -1.77
C GLY A 20 -12.41 6.51 -1.83
N LEU A 21 -11.67 5.90 -2.77
CA LEU A 21 -11.50 4.45 -2.85
C LEU A 21 -11.03 3.89 -1.49
N ARG A 22 -11.69 2.83 -1.02
CA ARG A 22 -11.27 2.09 0.19
C ARG A 22 -10.06 1.23 -0.14
N ILE A 23 -9.06 1.32 0.72
CA ILE A 23 -7.80 0.59 0.60
C ILE A 23 -7.44 -0.08 1.92
N SER A 24 -6.66 -1.14 1.86
CA SER A 24 -5.96 -1.72 3.00
C SER A 24 -4.45 -1.69 2.78
N ILE A 25 -3.73 -1.67 3.88
CA ILE A 25 -2.31 -2.02 3.93
C ILE A 25 -2.10 -3.06 5.04
N THR A 26 -1.16 -3.97 4.79
CA THR A 26 -0.68 -4.93 5.78
C THR A 26 0.83 -4.74 5.89
N GLY A 27 1.35 -4.49 7.09
CA GLY A 27 2.76 -4.20 7.31
C GLY A 27 3.26 -4.72 8.65
N TYR A 28 4.53 -4.44 8.95
CA TYR A 28 5.22 -4.94 10.15
C TYR A 28 5.81 -3.76 10.91
N GLY A 29 4.94 -2.82 11.31
CA GLY A 29 5.35 -1.59 11.95
C GLY A 29 5.76 -1.77 13.42
N ALA A 30 6.57 -0.84 13.93
CA ALA A 30 6.87 -0.74 15.35
C ALA A 30 5.62 -0.40 16.16
N SER A 31 5.57 -0.86 17.41
CA SER A 31 4.47 -0.59 18.33
C SER A 31 5.00 -0.12 19.69
N ALA A 32 4.20 0.64 20.42
CA ALA A 32 4.49 0.99 21.81
C ALA A 32 4.41 -0.22 22.74
N ILE A 33 3.74 -1.30 22.32
CA ILE A 33 3.67 -2.58 23.02
C ILE A 33 4.69 -3.51 22.38
N ALA A 34 5.72 -3.89 23.13
CA ALA A 34 6.90 -4.59 22.62
C ALA A 34 6.53 -5.88 21.87
N GLU A 35 5.58 -6.66 22.40
CA GLU A 35 5.12 -7.94 21.86
C GLU A 35 4.36 -7.79 20.54
N ARG A 36 3.86 -6.58 20.24
CA ARG A 36 3.15 -6.26 18.99
C ARG A 36 4.05 -5.59 17.97
N SER A 37 5.25 -5.16 18.38
CA SER A 37 6.20 -4.51 17.51
C SER A 37 6.66 -5.48 16.44
N TYR A 38 6.66 -5.05 15.18
CA TYR A 38 7.05 -5.85 14.02
C TYR A 38 6.23 -7.13 13.80
N ALA A 39 5.13 -7.32 14.53
CA ALA A 39 4.12 -8.29 14.18
C ALA A 39 3.33 -7.80 12.95
N GLN A 40 2.65 -8.72 12.25
CA GLN A 40 1.77 -8.34 11.15
C GLN A 40 0.64 -7.44 11.67
N GLN A 41 0.46 -6.29 11.04
CA GLN A 41 -0.53 -5.28 11.39
C GLN A 41 -1.32 -4.89 10.15
N TYR A 42 -2.63 -4.77 10.31
CA TYR A 42 -3.58 -4.45 9.25
C TYR A 42 -4.24 -3.10 9.50
N SER A 43 -4.37 -2.27 8.46
CA SER A 43 -5.16 -1.06 8.53
C SER A 43 -5.93 -0.81 7.24
N GLU A 44 -7.16 -0.31 7.37
CA GLU A 44 -7.95 0.21 6.26
C GLU A 44 -8.03 1.73 6.30
N GLY A 45 -8.19 2.32 5.12
CA GLY A 45 -8.53 3.73 5.03
C GLY A 45 -9.05 4.08 3.65
N LYS A 46 -9.14 5.38 3.39
CA LYS A 46 -9.58 5.90 2.09
C LYS A 46 -8.45 6.64 1.40
N VAL A 47 -8.41 6.56 0.07
CA VAL A 47 -7.57 7.41 -0.77
C VAL A 47 -8.01 8.87 -0.61
N LYS A 48 -7.12 9.70 -0.08
CA LYS A 48 -7.37 11.12 0.16
C LYS A 48 -7.07 11.99 -1.06
N ARG A 49 -5.99 11.67 -1.78
CA ARG A 49 -5.53 12.42 -2.96
C ARG A 49 -4.70 11.54 -3.89
N ILE A 50 -4.70 11.86 -5.17
CA ILE A 50 -3.88 11.22 -6.18
C ILE A 50 -3.19 12.32 -7.00
N LYS A 51 -1.88 12.22 -7.21
CA LYS A 51 -1.11 13.08 -8.12
C LYS A 51 -0.57 12.22 -9.26
N TYR A 52 -1.35 12.07 -10.33
CA TYR A 52 -1.02 11.17 -11.44
C TYR A 52 0.32 11.51 -12.12
N SER A 53 0.58 12.80 -12.36
CA SER A 53 1.83 13.25 -13.00
C SER A 53 3.07 12.98 -12.16
N LYS A 54 2.91 12.74 -10.85
CA LYS A 54 4.00 12.43 -9.93
C LYS A 54 3.93 10.99 -9.41
N THR A 55 3.01 10.18 -9.93
CA THR A 55 2.76 8.80 -9.48
C THR A 55 2.67 8.65 -7.95
N ILE A 56 2.01 9.61 -7.29
CA ILE A 56 1.81 9.60 -5.82
C ILE A 56 0.35 9.34 -5.48
N ILE A 57 0.13 8.41 -4.55
CA ILE A 57 -1.14 8.17 -3.86
C ILE A 57 -1.02 8.65 -2.40
N SER A 58 -2.04 9.33 -1.89
CA SER A 58 -2.15 9.70 -0.47
C SER A 58 -3.38 9.01 0.13
N HIS A 59 -3.23 8.38 1.30
CA HIS A 59 -4.28 7.59 1.95
C HIS A 59 -4.34 7.83 3.47
N ARG A 60 -5.40 7.31 4.08
CA ARG A 60 -5.67 7.39 5.53
C ARG A 60 -5.62 6.06 6.28
N ALA A 61 -5.19 4.98 5.63
CA ALA A 61 -4.83 3.77 6.38
C ALA A 61 -3.63 4.10 7.27
N ASP A 62 -3.72 3.73 8.54
CA ASP A 62 -2.72 3.98 9.56
C ASP A 62 -1.45 3.17 9.27
N SER A 63 -0.31 3.74 9.59
CA SER A 63 1.00 3.10 9.41
C SER A 63 1.89 3.44 10.60
N ALA A 64 2.86 2.57 10.86
CA ALA A 64 3.93 2.83 11.81
C ALA A 64 5.30 2.70 11.14
N ALA A 65 6.36 3.14 11.81
CA ALA A 65 7.73 2.95 11.33
C ALA A 65 7.97 1.46 11.07
N GLY A 66 8.42 1.08 9.86
CA GLY A 66 8.50 -0.33 9.44
C GLY A 66 7.35 -0.81 8.56
N SER A 67 6.29 -0.02 8.36
CA SER A 67 5.23 -0.31 7.37
C SER A 67 5.60 0.10 5.92
N SER A 68 6.77 0.69 5.71
CA SER A 68 7.28 1.04 4.38
C SER A 68 7.46 -0.23 3.54
N GLY A 69 7.06 -0.18 2.27
CA GLY A 69 7.07 -1.34 1.36
C GLY A 69 5.75 -2.12 1.34
N SER A 70 4.84 -1.90 2.29
CA SER A 70 3.52 -2.55 2.29
C SER A 70 2.72 -2.26 1.03
N ALA A 71 2.11 -3.30 0.47
CA ALA A 71 1.18 -3.18 -0.64
C ALA A 71 -0.05 -2.35 -0.24
N ILE A 72 -0.45 -1.43 -1.10
CA ILE A 72 -1.72 -0.71 -1.00
C ILE A 72 -2.72 -1.46 -1.88
N ILE A 73 -3.71 -2.09 -1.25
CA ILE A 73 -4.67 -2.98 -1.91
C ILE A 73 -6.03 -2.29 -1.98
N SER A 74 -6.65 -2.28 -3.17
CA SER A 74 -8.03 -1.84 -3.36
C SER A 74 -9.01 -2.83 -2.71
N ARG A 75 -9.87 -2.38 -1.80
CA ARG A 75 -10.86 -3.27 -1.17
C ARG A 75 -11.99 -3.69 -2.10
N SER A 76 -12.24 -2.95 -3.18
CA SER A 76 -13.30 -3.29 -4.14
C SER A 76 -12.86 -4.33 -5.17
N SER A 77 -11.56 -4.40 -5.49
CA SER A 77 -11.04 -5.31 -6.52
C SER A 77 -10.04 -6.33 -5.99
N ASN A 78 -9.62 -6.20 -4.73
CA ASN A 78 -8.56 -6.98 -4.10
C ASN A 78 -7.23 -6.98 -4.88
N LYS A 79 -6.93 -5.89 -5.60
CA LYS A 79 -5.71 -5.72 -6.40
C LYS A 79 -4.75 -4.71 -5.79
N ILE A 80 -3.45 -4.93 -5.96
CA ILE A 80 -2.40 -3.99 -5.58
C ILE A 80 -2.47 -2.78 -6.52
N ILE A 81 -2.61 -1.59 -5.96
CA ILE A 81 -2.71 -0.32 -6.71
C ILE A 81 -1.51 0.61 -6.43
N GLY A 82 -0.69 0.29 -5.43
CA GLY A 82 0.42 1.11 -5.00
C GLY A 82 1.26 0.45 -3.91
N ILE A 83 2.32 1.14 -3.51
CA ILE A 83 3.25 0.73 -2.46
C ILE A 83 3.32 1.85 -1.43
N HIS A 84 3.09 1.56 -0.15
CA HIS A 84 3.24 2.53 0.92
C HIS A 84 4.72 2.86 1.12
N THR A 85 5.08 4.14 1.19
CA THR A 85 6.50 4.56 1.23
C THR A 85 6.85 5.51 2.35
N ARG A 86 5.87 6.20 2.95
CA ARG A 86 6.12 7.10 4.08
C ARG A 86 4.84 7.55 4.76
N SER A 87 4.97 7.81 6.05
CA SER A 87 3.92 8.45 6.84
C SER A 87 3.81 9.95 6.51
N GLY A 88 2.62 10.51 6.67
CA GLY A 88 2.35 11.94 6.46
C GLY A 88 2.16 12.74 7.74
N CYS A 89 2.64 12.24 8.88
CA CYS A 89 2.49 12.92 10.17
C CYS A 89 3.22 14.27 10.10
N GLY A 90 2.48 15.38 10.11
CA GLY A 90 3.01 16.74 9.96
C GLY A 90 2.81 17.38 8.57
N ASP A 91 2.29 16.65 7.58
CA ASP A 91 1.91 17.29 6.32
C ASP A 91 0.55 17.99 6.40
N LEU A 92 0.34 19.02 5.55
CA LEU A 92 -0.91 19.81 5.49
C LEU A 92 -2.17 18.93 5.37
N TYR A 93 -2.03 17.68 4.91
CA TYR A 93 -3.13 16.79 4.60
C TYR A 93 -3.32 15.68 5.64
N ARG A 94 -2.41 15.58 6.62
CA ARG A 94 -2.26 14.49 7.60
C ARG A 94 -2.53 13.13 6.96
N ALA A 95 -1.82 12.84 5.87
CA ALA A 95 -2.09 11.68 5.03
C ALA A 95 -0.82 10.91 4.65
N ASN A 96 -0.85 9.61 4.88
CA ASN A 96 0.17 8.67 4.45
C ASN A 96 0.32 8.67 2.92
N ARG A 97 1.52 8.35 2.44
CA ARG A 97 1.84 8.42 1.01
C ARG A 97 2.43 7.11 0.51
N GLY A 98 2.20 6.88 -0.77
CA GLY A 98 2.74 5.75 -1.50
C GLY A 98 3.06 6.09 -2.94
N THR A 99 3.80 5.19 -3.56
CA THR A 99 4.02 5.15 -5.00
C THR A 99 2.81 4.52 -5.66
N LEU A 100 2.17 5.24 -6.57
CA LEU A 100 1.07 4.76 -7.40
C LEU A 100 1.64 3.94 -8.56
N ILE A 101 1.05 2.78 -8.84
CA ILE A 101 1.46 1.94 -9.98
C ILE A 101 0.93 2.51 -11.30
N TYR A 102 -0.34 2.94 -11.34
CA TYR A 102 -0.94 3.52 -12.53
C TYR A 102 -0.13 4.71 -13.09
N ARG A 103 0.23 4.64 -14.38
CA ARG A 103 1.08 5.58 -15.14
C ARG A 103 2.55 5.65 -14.72
N ASN A 104 3.02 4.74 -13.85
CA ASN A 104 4.43 4.62 -13.51
C ASN A 104 5.11 3.58 -14.40
N THR A 105 5.42 3.94 -15.64
CA THR A 105 5.95 3.01 -16.65
C THR A 105 7.19 2.27 -16.17
N ASN A 106 8.15 2.99 -15.59
CA ASN A 106 9.40 2.40 -15.09
C ASN A 106 9.14 1.36 -13.98
N LEU A 107 8.21 1.65 -13.05
CA LEU A 107 7.85 0.69 -12.02
C LEU A 107 7.10 -0.52 -12.61
N ILE A 108 6.21 -0.30 -13.58
CA ILE A 108 5.46 -1.37 -14.25
C ILE A 108 6.42 -2.31 -14.99
N GLU A 109 7.37 -1.76 -15.73
CA GLU A 109 8.40 -2.52 -16.46
C GLU A 109 9.29 -3.30 -15.48
N ALA A 110 9.75 -2.67 -14.40
CA ALA A 110 10.54 -3.34 -13.38
C ALA A 110 9.78 -4.51 -12.72
N ILE A 111 8.51 -4.31 -12.39
CA ILE A 111 7.65 -5.38 -11.85
C ILE A 111 7.58 -6.55 -12.83
N LYS A 112 7.26 -6.28 -14.09
CA LYS A 112 7.14 -7.31 -15.13
C LYS A 112 8.45 -8.06 -15.34
N ALA A 113 9.58 -7.36 -15.39
CA ALA A 113 10.89 -7.98 -15.52
C ALA A 113 11.19 -8.95 -14.38
N CYS A 114 10.70 -8.68 -13.17
CA CYS A 114 10.88 -9.54 -12.00
C CYS A 114 9.84 -10.67 -11.88
N THR A 115 8.69 -10.57 -12.54
CA THR A 115 7.61 -11.57 -12.43
C THR A 115 7.43 -12.44 -13.66
N ASP A 116 7.88 -11.97 -14.82
CA ASP A 116 7.72 -12.64 -16.11
C ASP A 116 9.02 -13.38 -16.52
N GLY A 117 10.09 -13.26 -15.72
CA GLY A 117 11.32 -14.04 -15.86
C GLY A 117 11.25 -15.33 -15.04
N ASP A 118 11.53 -16.46 -15.70
CA ASP A 118 11.50 -17.81 -15.13
C ASP A 118 12.28 -17.91 -13.79
N LEU A 119 11.56 -18.33 -12.74
CA LEU A 119 12.11 -18.97 -11.53
C LEU A 119 11.94 -20.49 -11.66
#